data_AF-A0A8J3GDD8-F1
#
_entry.id   AF-A0A8J3GDD8-F1
#
_cell.length_a   1.000
_cell.length_b   1.000
_cell.length_c   1.000
_cell.angle_alpha   90.00
_cell.angle_beta   90.00
_cell.angle_gamma   90.00
#
_symmetry.space_group_name_H-M   'P 1'
#
loop_
_entity.id
_entity.type
_entity.pdbx_description
1 polymer ?
#
loop_
_entity_poly.entity_id
_entity_poly.type
_entity_poly.pdbx_seq_one_letter_code
_entity_poly.pdbx_strand_id
1 'polypeptide(L)'
;MTRTAALSFAPLLATASFCWASDESTIRSEIDWEYPVYRSNFTDETVLGDWVLEGGESMQVIDGCFVLESEGLQTRPAPGNHLVAWLKPEIPADFYLEFDFRPEDKSQGLAIIFFNTRGTQGEPVLDPDLAPRDGTFVQYHSGDLDGYHLSYWSGARKGVNLRKNHGFTLLGAGQDLIVADSTDEFQRVGLYKRGGTIRYFVDGELALEYVDDGETAGPIWEHSGWLGLRQMDHAHRCQYDNLAIYPLKGGKG
;
A
#
# COMPACT_ATOMS: atom_id res chain seq x y z
N MET A 1 48.03 -29.83 -0.63
CA MET A 1 46.75 -29.38 -0.02
C MET A 1 45.87 -28.85 -1.14
N THR A 2 45.05 -29.72 -1.71
CA THR A 2 44.18 -29.43 -2.86
C THR A 2 42.82 -28.98 -2.33
N ARG A 3 42.42 -27.74 -2.61
CA ARG A 3 41.11 -27.20 -2.21
C ARG A 3 40.05 -27.64 -3.23
N THR A 4 39.15 -28.52 -2.81
CA THR A 4 37.92 -28.85 -3.51
C THR A 4 36.90 -27.73 -3.27
N ALA A 5 36.49 -27.02 -4.31
CA ALA A 5 35.40 -26.05 -4.23
C ALA A 5 34.06 -26.81 -4.38
N ALA A 6 33.22 -26.74 -3.35
CA ALA A 6 31.85 -27.25 -3.41
C ALA A 6 30.99 -26.25 -4.21
N LEU A 7 30.38 -26.72 -5.30
CA LEU A 7 29.33 -25.99 -5.99
C LEU A 7 28.05 -26.08 -5.17
N SER A 8 27.62 -24.95 -4.62
CA SER A 8 26.29 -24.74 -4.06
C SER A 8 25.29 -24.60 -5.21
N PHE A 9 24.35 -25.54 -5.31
CA PHE A 9 23.18 -25.41 -6.17
C PHE A 9 22.13 -24.56 -5.44
N ALA A 10 21.90 -23.33 -5.90
CA ALA A 10 20.70 -22.58 -5.56
C ALA A 10 19.50 -23.15 -6.34
N PRO A 11 18.34 -23.38 -5.71
CA PRO A 11 17.18 -23.88 -6.42
C PRO A 11 16.63 -22.76 -7.32
N LEU A 12 16.45 -23.10 -8.59
CA LEU A 12 15.79 -22.26 -9.58
C LEU A 12 14.31 -22.17 -9.18
N LEU A 13 13.88 -21.03 -8.63
CA LEU A 13 12.46 -20.72 -8.47
C LEU A 13 11.85 -20.60 -9.87
N ALA A 14 11.10 -21.62 -10.27
CA ALA A 14 10.34 -21.62 -11.50
C ALA A 14 9.22 -20.58 -11.38
N THR A 15 9.35 -19.46 -12.08
CA THR A 15 8.25 -18.51 -12.24
C THR A 15 7.25 -19.13 -13.23
N ALA A 16 6.12 -19.61 -12.72
CA ALA A 16 4.98 -19.92 -13.57
C ALA A 16 4.47 -18.60 -14.16
N SER A 17 4.94 -18.24 -15.36
CA SER A 17 4.40 -17.13 -16.14
C SER A 17 3.05 -17.56 -16.72
N PHE A 18 1.98 -17.39 -15.94
CA PHE A 18 0.65 -17.29 -16.50
C PHE A 18 0.43 -15.84 -16.91
N CYS A 19 0.53 -15.57 -18.20
CA CYS A 19 0.27 -14.26 -18.78
C CYS A 19 -1.25 -14.02 -18.79
N TRP A 20 -1.78 -13.40 -17.73
CA TRP A 20 -3.11 -12.79 -17.71
C TRP A 20 -2.96 -11.28 -17.61
N ALA A 21 -2.25 -10.68 -18.58
CA ALA A 21 -2.34 -9.24 -18.79
C ALA A 21 -3.77 -8.94 -19.27
N SER A 22 -4.70 -8.74 -18.34
CA SER A 22 -5.95 -8.06 -18.67
C SER A 22 -5.58 -6.67 -19.15
N ASP A 23 -6.04 -6.28 -20.34
CA ASP A 23 -5.85 -4.93 -20.80
C ASP A 23 -6.52 -3.93 -19.84
N GLU A 24 -6.02 -2.69 -19.79
CA GLU A 24 -6.56 -1.63 -18.94
C GLU A 24 -8.08 -1.47 -19.14
N SER A 25 -8.56 -1.69 -20.36
CA SER A 25 -9.99 -1.61 -20.70
C SER A 25 -10.84 -2.62 -19.94
N THR A 26 -10.33 -3.83 -19.73
CA THR A 26 -10.99 -4.91 -18.98
C THR A 26 -11.12 -4.51 -17.51
N ILE A 27 -10.02 -4.07 -16.88
CA ILE A 27 -10.03 -3.61 -15.47
C ILE A 27 -11.01 -2.45 -15.29
N ARG A 28 -10.96 -1.45 -16.18
CA ARG A 28 -11.88 -0.30 -16.13
C ARG A 28 -13.34 -0.70 -16.26
N SER A 29 -13.65 -1.74 -17.04
CA SER A 29 -15.03 -2.22 -17.21
C SER A 29 -15.59 -2.88 -15.96
N GLU A 30 -14.72 -3.46 -15.12
CA GLU A 30 -15.08 -4.14 -13.89
C GLU A 30 -15.33 -3.19 -12.71
N ILE A 31 -14.85 -1.95 -12.77
CA ILE A 31 -14.99 -0.99 -11.69
C ILE A 31 -16.39 -0.37 -11.71
N ASP A 32 -17.02 -0.27 -10.53
CA ASP A 32 -18.24 0.49 -10.35
C ASP A 32 -17.90 1.97 -10.08
N TRP A 33 -17.71 2.74 -11.15
CA TRP A 33 -17.39 4.16 -11.09
C TRP A 33 -18.53 5.04 -10.57
N GLU A 34 -19.77 4.53 -10.56
CA GLU A 34 -20.95 5.31 -10.21
C GLU A 34 -21.10 5.44 -8.68
N TYR A 35 -20.70 4.40 -7.94
CA TYR A 35 -20.88 4.30 -6.50
C TYR A 35 -19.56 4.05 -5.76
N PRO A 36 -18.64 5.05 -5.68
CA PRO A 36 -17.45 4.92 -4.86
C PRO A 36 -17.81 4.72 -3.39
N VAL A 37 -17.08 3.84 -2.71
CA VAL A 37 -17.18 3.60 -1.26
C VAL A 37 -16.61 4.79 -0.49
N TYR A 38 -15.59 5.42 -1.06
CA TYR A 38 -14.99 6.65 -0.53
C TYR A 38 -14.45 7.49 -1.68
N ARG A 39 -14.57 8.81 -1.57
CA ARG A 39 -13.96 9.76 -2.51
C ARG A 39 -13.70 11.10 -1.85
N SER A 40 -12.50 11.64 -2.05
CA SER A 40 -12.17 13.01 -1.67
C SER A 40 -11.16 13.63 -2.63
N ASN A 41 -11.34 14.92 -2.90
CA ASN A 41 -10.36 15.79 -3.55
C ASN A 41 -9.71 16.74 -2.54
N PHE A 42 -9.90 16.47 -1.25
CA PHE A 42 -9.34 17.20 -0.11
C PHE A 42 -9.50 18.73 -0.17
N THR A 43 -10.57 19.21 -0.79
CA THR A 43 -10.93 20.65 -0.79
C THR A 43 -11.65 21.09 0.47
N ASP A 44 -12.15 20.14 1.27
CA ASP A 44 -12.84 20.35 2.55
C ASP A 44 -12.08 19.65 3.68
N GLU A 45 -11.62 20.40 4.68
CA GLU A 45 -10.85 19.89 5.81
C GLU A 45 -11.64 18.92 6.71
N THR A 46 -12.98 18.94 6.64
CA THR A 46 -13.82 18.02 7.43
C THR A 46 -13.57 16.56 7.08
N VAL A 47 -13.02 16.28 5.88
CA VAL A 47 -12.59 14.94 5.45
C VAL A 47 -11.52 14.33 6.39
N LEU A 48 -10.76 15.14 7.12
CA LEU A 48 -9.82 14.64 8.13
C LEU A 48 -10.53 13.84 9.24
N GLY A 49 -11.82 14.10 9.45
CA GLY A 49 -12.68 13.35 10.35
C GLY A 49 -12.86 11.88 9.94
N ASP A 50 -12.57 11.52 8.69
CA ASP A 50 -12.63 10.14 8.19
C ASP A 50 -11.35 9.35 8.45
N TRP A 51 -10.33 9.96 9.04
CA TRP A 51 -9.00 9.35 9.22
C TRP A 51 -8.56 9.28 10.68
N VAL A 52 -7.65 8.37 10.98
CA VAL A 52 -6.95 8.26 12.27
C VAL A 52 -5.46 8.10 12.01
N LEU A 53 -4.65 8.94 12.66
CA LEU A 53 -3.19 8.91 12.54
C LEU A 53 -2.56 8.12 13.70
N GLU A 54 -1.72 7.14 13.37
CA GLU A 54 -0.86 6.39 14.29
C GLU A 54 0.61 6.76 14.02
N GLY A 55 1.26 7.44 14.96
CA GLY A 55 2.63 7.95 14.79
C GLY A 55 2.72 9.25 13.98
N GLY A 56 3.92 9.59 13.52
CA GLY A 56 4.17 10.81 12.74
C GLY A 56 3.98 12.13 13.50
N GLU A 57 4.03 13.22 12.76
CA GLU A 57 3.84 14.58 13.28
C GLU A 57 2.42 15.08 13.03
N SER A 58 1.96 15.02 11.78
CA SER A 58 0.67 15.61 11.44
C SER A 58 -0.03 14.99 10.22
N MET A 59 -1.34 15.21 10.19
CA MET A 59 -2.25 14.87 9.11
C MET A 59 -3.15 16.08 8.87
N GLN A 60 -3.02 16.73 7.71
CA GLN A 60 -3.61 18.03 7.43
C GLN A 60 -4.17 18.12 6.01
N VAL A 61 -5.04 19.10 5.76
CA VAL A 61 -5.36 19.57 4.41
C VAL A 61 -4.64 20.89 4.18
N ILE A 62 -3.72 20.93 3.21
CA ILE A 62 -2.93 22.13 2.87
C ILE A 62 -3.04 22.36 1.36
N ASP A 63 -3.51 23.54 0.97
CA ASP A 63 -3.69 23.93 -0.45
C ASP A 63 -4.50 22.90 -1.26
N GLY A 64 -5.54 22.32 -0.65
CA GLY A 64 -6.40 21.32 -1.27
C GLY A 64 -5.79 19.92 -1.36
N CYS A 65 -4.65 19.66 -0.72
CA CYS A 65 -4.01 18.35 -0.68
C CYS A 65 -4.08 17.76 0.72
N PHE A 66 -4.28 16.45 0.82
CA PHE A 66 -4.04 15.70 2.05
C PHE A 66 -2.54 15.54 2.26
N VAL A 67 -2.04 16.04 3.38
CA VAL A 67 -0.62 16.05 3.70
C VAL A 67 -0.39 15.21 4.94
N LEU A 68 0.48 14.21 4.79
CA LEU A 68 1.01 13.43 5.90
C LEU A 68 2.46 13.85 6.12
N GLU A 69 2.79 14.12 7.37
CA GLU A 69 4.10 14.62 7.78
C GLU A 69 4.65 13.83 8.96
N SER A 70 5.93 13.47 8.88
CA SER A 70 6.71 12.82 9.93
C SER A 70 7.65 13.82 10.60
N GLU A 71 7.89 13.66 11.90
CA GLU A 71 8.70 14.59 12.68
C GLU A 71 10.16 14.70 12.19
N GLY A 72 10.47 15.83 11.54
CA GLY A 72 11.81 16.36 11.26
C GLY A 72 12.73 15.53 10.35
N LEU A 73 13.63 16.22 9.65
CA LEU A 73 14.80 15.64 8.95
C LEU A 73 15.79 15.06 9.97
N GLN A 74 15.53 13.85 10.45
CA GLN A 74 16.49 13.12 11.25
C GLN A 74 17.64 12.66 10.36
N THR A 75 18.88 12.95 10.77
CA THR A 75 20.10 12.51 10.06
C THR A 75 20.26 10.98 10.01
N ARG A 76 19.39 10.24 10.72
CA ARG A 76 19.26 8.77 10.73
C ARG A 76 17.80 8.39 10.94
N PRO A 77 17.30 7.29 10.33
CA PRO A 77 15.95 6.81 10.58
C PRO A 77 15.72 6.56 12.08
N ALA A 78 14.66 7.15 12.62
CA ALA A 78 14.13 6.93 13.96
C ALA A 78 12.82 6.13 13.82
N PRO A 79 12.81 4.81 14.11
CA PRO A 79 11.65 3.95 13.88
C PRO A 79 10.34 4.41 14.56
N GLY A 80 10.43 5.24 15.61
CA GLY A 80 9.30 5.81 16.33
C GLY A 80 8.62 7.01 15.65
N ASN A 81 9.15 7.52 14.55
CA ASN A 81 8.61 8.68 13.84
C ASN A 81 7.92 8.31 12.51
N HIS A 82 7.81 7.01 12.22
CA HIS A 82 7.00 6.53 11.11
C HIS A 82 5.52 6.81 11.37
N LEU A 83 4.70 6.81 10.32
CA LEU A 83 3.26 7.05 10.45
C LEU A 83 2.43 6.05 9.67
N VAL A 84 1.19 5.86 10.12
CA VAL A 84 0.11 5.22 9.37
C VAL A 84 -1.17 6.02 9.57
N ALA A 85 -1.76 6.51 8.48
CA ALA A 85 -3.07 7.14 8.47
C ALA A 85 -4.11 6.12 8.00
N TRP A 86 -5.00 5.70 8.89
CA TRP A 86 -6.08 4.75 8.61
C TRP A 86 -7.34 5.49 8.19
N LEU A 87 -7.92 5.08 7.06
CA LEU A 87 -9.28 5.48 6.67
C LEU A 87 -10.29 4.72 7.54
N LYS A 88 -11.22 5.42 8.21
CA LYS A 88 -12.20 4.83 9.12
C LYS A 88 -13.24 3.95 8.41
N PRO A 89 -13.80 4.35 7.26
CA PRO A 89 -14.63 3.47 6.46
C PRO A 89 -13.91 2.16 6.11
N GLU A 90 -14.62 1.06 6.34
CA GLU A 90 -14.24 -0.25 5.83
C GLU A 90 -14.44 -0.29 4.31
N ILE A 91 -13.47 -0.87 3.60
CA ILE A 91 -13.48 -1.00 2.14
C ILE A 91 -13.78 -2.45 1.73
N PRO A 92 -14.45 -2.67 0.58
CA PRO A 92 -14.87 -3.99 0.16
C PRO A 92 -13.69 -4.92 -0.09
N ALA A 93 -13.95 -6.23 -0.06
CA ALA A 93 -12.95 -7.24 -0.31
C ALA A 93 -12.29 -7.04 -1.68
N ASP A 94 -13.09 -6.77 -2.71
CA ASP A 94 -12.67 -6.53 -4.08
C ASP A 94 -12.86 -5.05 -4.44
N PHE A 95 -11.78 -4.35 -4.76
CA PHE A 95 -11.80 -2.90 -4.93
C PHE A 95 -10.81 -2.40 -5.99
N TYR A 96 -11.04 -1.17 -6.42
CA TYR A 96 -10.04 -0.34 -7.08
C TYR A 96 -9.82 0.92 -6.27
N LEU A 97 -8.57 1.15 -5.86
CA LEU A 97 -8.09 2.36 -5.23
C LEU A 97 -7.35 3.19 -6.27
N GLU A 98 -7.57 4.49 -6.25
CA GLU A 98 -6.78 5.45 -7.01
C GLU A 98 -6.55 6.72 -6.20
N PHE A 99 -5.36 7.31 -6.29
CA PHE A 99 -5.03 8.61 -5.72
C PHE A 99 -3.84 9.24 -6.44
N ASP A 100 -3.72 10.54 -6.32
CA ASP A 100 -2.58 11.31 -6.84
C ASP A 100 -1.56 11.41 -5.73
N PHE A 101 -0.28 11.16 -6.04
CA PHE A 101 0.79 11.14 -5.05
C PHE A 101 1.97 12.03 -5.44
N ARG A 102 2.48 12.80 -4.47
CA ARG A 102 3.69 13.60 -4.62
C ARG A 102 4.49 13.64 -3.30
N PRO A 103 5.65 12.97 -3.21
CA PRO A 103 6.56 13.17 -2.08
C PRO A 103 7.29 14.51 -2.23
N GLU A 104 7.64 15.15 -1.12
CA GLU A 104 8.41 16.40 -1.12
C GLU A 104 9.84 16.19 -1.63
N ASP A 105 10.50 15.13 -1.16
CA ASP A 105 11.83 14.74 -1.63
C ASP A 105 11.77 13.35 -2.28
N LYS A 106 11.83 13.30 -3.61
CA LYS A 106 11.80 12.05 -4.39
C LYS A 106 13.06 11.17 -4.21
N SER A 107 14.13 11.67 -3.58
CA SER A 107 15.41 10.96 -3.42
C SER A 107 15.48 10.08 -2.16
N GLN A 108 14.57 10.27 -1.21
CA GLN A 108 14.52 9.54 0.05
C GLN A 108 13.08 9.23 0.44
N GLY A 109 12.90 8.33 1.39
CA GLY A 109 11.60 7.94 1.90
C GLY A 109 11.09 6.63 1.33
N LEU A 110 9.96 6.22 1.89
CA LEU A 110 9.21 5.04 1.49
C LEU A 110 7.76 5.22 1.90
N ALA A 111 6.84 4.92 0.98
CA ALA A 111 5.42 4.93 1.24
C ALA A 111 4.79 3.56 0.98
N ILE A 112 3.80 3.23 1.80
CA ILE A 112 3.11 1.93 1.80
C ILE A 112 1.60 2.16 1.80
N ILE A 113 0.87 1.29 1.10
CA ILE A 113 -0.57 1.11 1.26
C ILE A 113 -0.78 -0.21 2.03
N PHE A 114 -1.47 -0.16 3.16
CA PHE A 114 -2.09 -1.34 3.79
C PHE A 114 -3.52 -1.48 3.24
N PHE A 115 -3.93 -2.71 2.94
CA PHE A 115 -5.27 -2.99 2.42
C PHE A 115 -5.75 -4.38 2.80
N ASN A 116 -7.07 -4.56 2.77
CA ASN A 116 -7.76 -5.71 3.39
C ASN A 116 -7.23 -5.99 4.80
N THR A 117 -6.93 -4.94 5.58
CA THR A 117 -6.31 -5.12 6.89
C THR A 117 -7.38 -5.27 7.98
N ARG A 118 -7.18 -6.24 8.88
CA ARG A 118 -8.02 -6.52 10.04
C ARG A 118 -7.16 -7.02 11.20
N GLY A 119 -7.72 -7.08 12.40
CA GLY A 119 -7.16 -7.91 13.46
C GLY A 119 -7.13 -9.40 13.06
N THR A 120 -6.23 -10.17 13.67
CA THR A 120 -6.06 -11.62 13.37
C THR A 120 -7.29 -12.48 13.71
N GLN A 121 -8.29 -11.95 14.43
CA GLN A 121 -9.60 -12.59 14.64
C GLN A 121 -10.72 -11.90 13.84
N GLY A 122 -10.38 -11.02 12.89
CA GLY A 122 -11.31 -10.30 12.03
C GLY A 122 -11.77 -8.95 12.56
N GLU A 123 -11.18 -8.46 13.66
CA GLU A 123 -11.53 -7.20 14.31
C GLU A 123 -11.30 -5.99 13.38
N PRO A 124 -12.08 -4.90 13.54
CA PRO A 124 -11.74 -3.60 12.94
C PRO A 124 -10.31 -3.19 13.28
N VAL A 125 -9.58 -2.57 12.33
CA VAL A 125 -8.18 -2.19 12.58
C VAL A 125 -8.06 -1.18 13.74
N LEU A 126 -9.08 -0.36 13.95
CA LEU A 126 -9.15 0.65 15.03
C LEU A 126 -9.85 0.14 16.30
N ASP A 127 -10.05 -1.17 16.42
CA ASP A 127 -10.64 -1.78 17.62
C ASP A 127 -9.73 -1.56 18.83
N PRO A 128 -10.25 -1.02 19.95
CA PRO A 128 -9.45 -0.75 21.16
C PRO A 128 -8.91 -2.02 21.85
N ASP A 129 -9.42 -3.21 21.52
CA ASP A 129 -8.93 -4.48 22.07
C ASP A 129 -7.68 -5.00 21.33
N LEU A 130 -7.34 -4.44 20.16
CA LEU A 130 -6.07 -4.69 19.47
C LEU A 130 -4.90 -4.00 20.18
N ALA A 131 -3.70 -4.55 20.00
CA ALA A 131 -2.47 -4.00 20.55
C ALA A 131 -2.25 -2.55 20.08
N PRO A 132 -1.83 -1.64 20.97
CA PRO A 132 -1.60 -0.25 20.61
C PRO A 132 -0.49 -0.13 19.58
N ARG A 133 -0.65 0.82 18.65
CA ARG A 133 0.30 1.10 17.57
C ARG A 133 0.67 2.56 17.54
N ASP A 134 1.91 2.83 17.14
CA ASP A 134 2.52 4.17 17.15
C ASP A 134 3.26 4.48 15.84
N GLY A 135 3.02 3.69 14.79
CA GLY A 135 3.74 3.82 13.52
C GLY A 135 4.98 2.92 13.42
N THR A 136 5.43 2.28 14.50
CA THR A 136 6.55 1.32 14.46
C THR A 136 6.21 0.12 13.56
N PHE A 137 7.00 -0.11 12.51
CA PHE A 137 6.58 -1.01 11.42
C PHE A 137 6.27 -2.46 11.84
N VAL A 138 7.00 -2.97 12.85
CA VAL A 138 6.83 -4.35 13.35
C VAL A 138 5.43 -4.61 13.89
N GLN A 139 4.74 -3.58 14.40
CA GLN A 139 3.37 -3.68 14.90
C GLN A 139 2.37 -4.06 13.79
N TYR A 140 2.67 -3.71 12.53
CA TYR A 140 1.75 -3.88 11.41
C TYR A 140 1.97 -5.16 10.62
N HIS A 141 3.20 -5.69 10.62
CA HIS A 141 3.53 -6.91 9.88
C HIS A 141 3.75 -8.13 10.79
N SER A 142 3.97 -7.92 12.08
CA SER A 142 4.24 -8.97 13.07
C SER A 142 3.51 -8.73 14.40
N GLY A 143 2.54 -7.80 14.42
CA GLY A 143 1.59 -7.65 15.52
C GLY A 143 0.37 -8.54 15.33
N ASP A 144 -0.77 -8.06 15.78
CA ASP A 144 -2.06 -8.74 15.76
C ASP A 144 -2.93 -8.32 14.56
N LEU A 145 -2.31 -7.90 13.45
CA LEU A 145 -2.97 -7.55 12.20
C LEU A 145 -2.65 -8.53 11.07
N ASP A 146 -3.70 -8.91 10.35
CA ASP A 146 -3.63 -9.57 9.04
C ASP A 146 -3.98 -8.60 7.92
N GLY A 147 -3.39 -8.80 6.74
CA GLY A 147 -3.69 -7.99 5.57
C GLY A 147 -2.61 -8.08 4.50
N TYR A 148 -2.72 -7.26 3.47
CA TYR A 148 -1.65 -7.04 2.51
C TYR A 148 -1.02 -5.66 2.74
N HIS A 149 0.23 -5.52 2.32
CA HIS A 149 0.81 -4.21 2.14
C HIS A 149 1.68 -4.12 0.90
N LEU A 150 1.62 -2.96 0.25
CA LEU A 150 2.37 -2.64 -0.95
C LEU A 150 3.27 -1.44 -0.66
N SER A 151 4.59 -1.64 -0.62
CA SER A 151 5.55 -0.53 -0.67
C SER A 151 5.62 -0.03 -2.10
N TYR A 152 4.91 1.06 -2.41
CA TYR A 152 4.64 1.51 -3.77
C TYR A 152 5.60 2.59 -4.28
N TRP A 153 6.30 3.26 -3.35
CA TRP A 153 7.35 4.23 -3.65
C TRP A 153 8.52 4.09 -2.67
N SER A 154 9.76 4.23 -3.17
CA SER A 154 10.94 4.43 -2.35
C SER A 154 12.04 5.19 -3.10
N GLY A 155 12.42 6.36 -2.57
CA GLY A 155 13.45 7.19 -3.19
C GLY A 155 14.83 6.51 -3.34
N ALA A 156 15.19 5.65 -2.37
CA ALA A 156 16.46 4.93 -2.38
C ALA A 156 16.41 3.58 -3.10
N ARG A 157 15.41 2.74 -2.80
CA ARG A 157 15.35 1.34 -3.28
C ARG A 157 14.87 1.24 -4.74
N LYS A 158 14.03 2.19 -5.18
CA LYS A 158 13.43 2.22 -6.52
C LYS A 158 12.75 0.91 -6.96
N GLY A 159 12.11 0.22 -6.03
CA GLY A 159 11.37 -1.01 -6.31
C GLY A 159 10.08 -1.07 -5.53
N VAL A 160 9.11 -1.83 -6.04
CA VAL A 160 7.82 -2.09 -5.41
C VAL A 160 7.86 -3.46 -4.76
N ASN A 161 7.32 -3.60 -3.54
CA ASN A 161 7.17 -4.89 -2.88
C ASN A 161 5.73 -5.08 -2.40
N LEU A 162 5.09 -6.15 -2.84
CA LEU A 162 3.85 -6.65 -2.27
C LEU A 162 4.17 -7.72 -1.23
N ARG A 163 3.58 -7.57 -0.04
CA ARG A 163 3.75 -8.47 1.09
C ARG A 163 2.42 -8.82 1.74
N LYS A 164 2.41 -9.97 2.42
CA LYS A 164 1.29 -10.44 3.25
C LYS A 164 1.66 -10.40 4.72
N ASN A 165 0.72 -9.93 5.51
CA ASN A 165 0.73 -9.91 6.96
C ASN A 165 -0.37 -10.86 7.49
N HIS A 166 -0.20 -11.45 8.66
CA HIS A 166 1.02 -11.38 9.49
C HIS A 166 2.19 -12.19 8.90
N GLY A 167 3.43 -11.85 9.29
CA GLY A 167 4.65 -12.60 8.95
C GLY A 167 5.59 -11.92 7.94
N PHE A 168 5.23 -10.75 7.41
CA PHE A 168 6.06 -9.97 6.49
C PHE A 168 6.47 -10.73 5.21
N THR A 169 5.63 -11.65 4.75
CA THR A 169 5.91 -12.57 3.63
C THR A 169 5.97 -11.80 2.32
N LEU A 170 7.09 -11.88 1.59
CA LEU A 170 7.20 -11.30 0.24
C LEU A 170 6.41 -12.13 -0.76
N LEU A 171 5.42 -11.51 -1.40
CA LEU A 171 4.60 -12.15 -2.42
C LEU A 171 5.13 -11.84 -3.82
N GLY A 172 5.37 -10.55 -4.09
CA GLY A 172 5.79 -10.07 -5.40
C GLY A 172 6.66 -8.84 -5.29
N ALA A 173 7.47 -8.60 -6.32
CA ALA A 173 8.27 -7.41 -6.47
C ALA A 173 8.11 -6.87 -7.89
N GLY A 174 8.19 -5.55 -8.02
CA GLY A 174 8.02 -4.83 -9.28
C GLY A 174 8.91 -3.60 -9.36
N GLN A 175 8.78 -2.86 -10.44
CA GLN A 175 9.51 -1.62 -10.63
C GLN A 175 8.77 -0.46 -9.98
N ASP A 176 9.52 0.42 -9.28
CA ASP A 176 8.96 1.70 -8.86
C ASP A 176 8.93 2.64 -10.07
N LEU A 177 7.71 2.94 -10.53
CA LEU A 177 7.43 3.83 -11.65
C LEU A 177 7.13 5.27 -11.19
N ILE A 178 7.15 5.54 -9.89
CA ILE A 178 7.10 6.91 -9.36
C ILE A 178 8.51 7.48 -9.53
N VAL A 179 8.76 8.10 -10.69
CA VAL A 179 10.08 8.49 -11.14
C VAL A 179 10.56 9.80 -10.49
N ALA A 180 11.85 9.82 -10.17
CA ALA A 180 12.53 11.00 -9.61
C ALA A 180 12.76 12.12 -10.65
N ASP A 181 12.81 11.78 -11.95
CA ASP A 181 13.18 12.71 -13.02
C ASP A 181 11.95 13.13 -13.85
N SER A 182 11.34 14.27 -13.50
CA SER A 182 11.17 15.42 -14.44
C SER A 182 9.97 16.33 -14.18
N THR A 183 9.09 16.06 -13.22
CA THR A 183 8.03 17.02 -12.87
C THR A 183 7.76 17.06 -11.37
N ASP A 184 7.58 18.27 -10.83
CA ASP A 184 6.97 18.52 -9.49
C ASP A 184 5.46 18.17 -9.49
N GLU A 185 5.02 17.36 -10.46
CA GLU A 185 3.63 16.98 -10.64
C GLU A 185 3.30 15.74 -9.83
N PHE A 186 2.02 15.60 -9.55
CA PHE A 186 1.48 14.37 -9.00
C PHE A 186 1.57 13.24 -10.02
N GLN A 187 1.83 12.03 -9.55
CA GLN A 187 1.66 10.81 -10.31
C GLN A 187 0.46 10.03 -9.80
N ARG A 188 -0.30 9.44 -10.71
CA ARG A 188 -1.52 8.70 -10.42
C ARG A 188 -1.20 7.29 -9.97
N VAL A 189 -1.44 6.98 -8.70
CA VAL A 189 -1.37 5.61 -8.16
C VAL A 189 -2.70 4.92 -8.40
N GLY A 190 -2.65 3.67 -8.88
CA GLY A 190 -3.80 2.77 -8.97
C GLY A 190 -3.50 1.41 -8.34
N LEU A 191 -4.43 0.87 -7.55
CA LEU A 191 -4.34 -0.47 -6.95
C LEU A 191 -5.66 -1.20 -7.18
N TYR A 192 -5.59 -2.28 -7.95
CA TYR A 192 -6.71 -3.19 -8.20
C TYR A 192 -6.52 -4.45 -7.37
N LYS A 193 -7.59 -4.91 -6.72
CA LYS A 193 -7.64 -6.23 -6.09
C LYS A 193 -8.97 -6.91 -6.37
N ARG A 194 -8.91 -8.16 -6.85
CA ARG A 194 -10.05 -9.08 -6.99
C ARG A 194 -9.63 -10.49 -6.58
N GLY A 195 -10.22 -11.02 -5.51
CA GLY A 195 -9.79 -12.30 -4.94
C GLY A 195 -8.28 -12.28 -4.67
N GLY A 196 -7.56 -13.26 -5.22
CA GLY A 196 -6.09 -13.32 -5.12
C GLY A 196 -5.34 -12.41 -6.11
N THR A 197 -6.00 -11.84 -7.11
CA THR A 197 -5.36 -11.00 -8.13
C THR A 197 -5.14 -9.58 -7.60
N ILE A 198 -3.88 -9.13 -7.60
CA ILE A 198 -3.46 -7.80 -7.17
C ILE A 198 -2.63 -7.17 -8.28
N ARG A 199 -3.01 -5.96 -8.69
CA ARG A 199 -2.29 -5.19 -9.72
C ARG A 199 -2.08 -3.76 -9.26
N TYR A 200 -0.86 -3.26 -9.48
CA TYR A 200 -0.45 -1.92 -9.12
C TYR A 200 -0.02 -1.15 -10.37
N PHE A 201 -0.48 0.09 -10.46
CA PHE A 201 -0.28 0.98 -11.60
C PHE A 201 0.26 2.33 -11.16
N VAL A 202 1.07 2.94 -12.01
CA VAL A 202 1.47 4.34 -11.92
C VAL A 202 1.22 4.99 -13.27
N ASP A 203 0.45 6.08 -13.30
CA ASP A 203 0.07 6.79 -14.54
C ASP A 203 -0.54 5.86 -15.62
N GLY A 204 -1.24 4.82 -15.17
CA GLY A 204 -1.85 3.78 -16.02
C GLY A 204 -0.89 2.64 -16.42
N GLU A 205 0.41 2.77 -16.18
CA GLU A 205 1.41 1.74 -16.48
C GLU A 205 1.46 0.67 -15.36
N LEU A 206 1.42 -0.61 -15.74
CA LEU A 206 1.47 -1.74 -14.81
C LEU A 206 2.88 -1.88 -14.21
N ALA A 207 3.01 -1.59 -12.92
CA ALA A 207 4.27 -1.67 -12.17
C ALA A 207 4.47 -3.03 -11.47
N LEU A 208 3.38 -3.70 -11.07
CA LEU A 208 3.38 -5.02 -10.44
C LEU A 208 2.06 -5.75 -10.71
N GLU A 209 2.15 -7.05 -11.01
CA GLU A 209 1.02 -7.99 -11.00
C GLU A 209 1.39 -9.20 -10.14
N TYR A 210 0.44 -9.66 -9.33
CA TYR A 210 0.57 -10.86 -8.51
C TYR A 210 -0.77 -11.59 -8.39
N VAL A 211 -0.72 -12.91 -8.27
CA VAL A 211 -1.88 -13.75 -7.95
C VAL A 211 -1.54 -14.58 -6.72
N ASP A 212 -2.22 -14.29 -5.61
CA ASP A 212 -2.21 -15.11 -4.39
C ASP A 212 -2.98 -16.40 -4.68
N ASP A 213 -2.30 -17.54 -4.58
CA ASP A 213 -2.87 -18.87 -4.84
C ASP A 213 -3.69 -19.40 -3.66
N GLY A 214 -3.64 -18.74 -2.50
CA GLY A 214 -4.29 -19.20 -1.27
C GLY A 214 -3.61 -20.38 -0.59
N GLU A 215 -2.44 -20.79 -1.07
CA GLU A 215 -1.69 -21.96 -0.59
C GLU A 215 -0.29 -21.56 -0.12
N THR A 216 0.48 -20.87 -0.95
CA THR A 216 1.90 -20.54 -0.72
C THR A 216 2.10 -19.63 0.49
N ALA A 217 1.21 -18.64 0.66
CA ALA A 217 1.26 -17.68 1.77
C ALA A 217 -0.02 -17.74 2.63
N GLY A 218 -0.62 -18.94 2.74
CA GLY A 218 -1.91 -19.11 3.39
C GLY A 218 -3.10 -18.58 2.57
N PRO A 219 -4.33 -18.64 3.12
CA PRO A 219 -5.56 -18.35 2.37
C PRO A 219 -5.60 -16.90 1.88
N ILE A 220 -6.25 -16.68 0.75
CA ILE A 220 -6.46 -15.33 0.20
C ILE A 220 -7.26 -14.49 1.20
N TRP A 221 -6.91 -13.20 1.37
CA TRP A 221 -7.74 -12.27 2.15
C TRP A 221 -8.95 -11.84 1.32
N GLU A 222 -9.99 -12.66 1.34
CA GLU A 222 -11.25 -12.43 0.60
C GLU A 222 -12.29 -11.61 1.39
N HIS A 223 -11.91 -11.06 2.54
CA HIS A 223 -12.76 -10.21 3.36
C HIS A 223 -12.55 -8.74 3.03
N SER A 224 -13.57 -7.93 3.26
CA SER A 224 -13.46 -6.48 3.42
C SER A 224 -12.45 -6.13 4.52
N GLY A 225 -12.01 -4.88 4.59
CA GLY A 225 -11.10 -4.45 5.65
C GLY A 225 -10.73 -2.99 5.55
N TRP A 226 -9.72 -2.58 6.29
CA TRP A 226 -9.31 -1.18 6.36
C TRP A 226 -8.14 -0.89 5.43
N LEU A 227 -8.10 0.37 4.98
CA LEU A 227 -7.01 0.92 4.18
C LEU A 227 -6.18 1.88 5.02
N GLY A 228 -4.86 1.74 4.94
CA GLY A 228 -3.91 2.60 5.66
C GLY A 228 -2.84 3.16 4.73
N LEU A 229 -2.57 4.46 4.82
CA LEU A 229 -1.45 5.11 4.13
C LEU A 229 -0.29 5.28 5.10
N ARG A 230 0.83 4.62 4.81
CA ARG A 230 2.01 4.61 5.65
C ARG A 230 3.15 5.37 4.99
N GLN A 231 3.95 6.06 5.82
CA GLN A 231 5.24 6.61 5.41
C GLN A 231 6.32 6.23 6.42
N MET A 232 7.54 5.99 5.92
CA MET A 232 8.72 6.06 6.77
C MET A 232 9.04 7.52 7.06
N ASP A 233 9.65 7.74 8.21
CA ASP A 233 9.97 9.06 8.77
C ASP A 233 10.76 9.96 7.82
N HIS A 234 11.74 9.39 7.12
CA HIS A 234 12.60 10.07 6.17
C HIS A 234 11.95 10.32 4.79
N ALA A 235 10.66 10.02 4.64
CA ALA A 235 9.85 10.61 3.56
C ALA A 235 9.50 12.08 3.86
N HIS A 236 9.58 12.47 5.14
CA HIS A 236 9.20 13.77 5.70
C HIS A 236 7.77 14.15 5.42
N ARG A 237 7.49 14.58 4.21
CA ARG A 237 6.22 15.12 3.79
C ARG A 237 5.83 14.50 2.47
N CYS A 238 4.63 13.92 2.39
CA CYS A 238 4.03 13.58 1.10
C CYS A 238 2.61 14.10 1.01
N GLN A 239 2.24 14.45 -0.21
CA GLN A 239 0.94 14.99 -0.56
C GLN A 239 0.15 13.95 -1.34
N TYR A 240 -1.14 13.91 -1.06
CA TYR A 240 -2.13 13.08 -1.69
C TYR A 240 -3.28 13.95 -2.19
N ASP A 241 -3.81 13.61 -3.35
CA ASP A 241 -5.03 14.23 -3.88
C ASP A 241 -5.91 13.21 -4.60
N ASN A 242 -7.16 13.57 -4.91
CA ASN A 242 -8.10 12.81 -5.75
C ASN A 242 -8.18 11.32 -5.37
N LEU A 243 -8.24 11.04 -4.07
CA LEU A 243 -8.35 9.68 -3.54
C LEU A 243 -9.77 9.17 -3.75
N ALA A 244 -9.91 8.02 -4.40
CA ALA A 244 -11.17 7.34 -4.57
C ALA A 244 -10.99 5.83 -4.44
N ILE A 245 -12.01 5.19 -3.86
CA ILE A 245 -12.10 3.75 -3.68
C ILE A 245 -13.43 3.30 -4.23
N TYR A 246 -13.38 2.40 -5.21
CA TYR A 246 -14.55 1.88 -5.90
C TYR A 246 -14.69 0.38 -5.63
N PRO A 247 -15.92 -0.12 -5.44
CA PRO A 247 -16.15 -1.55 -5.46
C PRO A 247 -15.98 -2.08 -6.89
N LEU A 248 -15.69 -3.37 -7.02
CA LEU A 248 -15.74 -4.04 -8.31
C LEU A 248 -17.14 -4.63 -8.56
N LYS A 249 -17.63 -4.50 -9.79
CA LYS A 249 -18.87 -5.13 -10.25
C LYS A 249 -18.78 -6.65 -10.08
N GLY A 250 -19.79 -7.20 -9.41
CA GLY A 250 -19.84 -8.62 -9.04
C GLY A 250 -18.70 -9.05 -8.10
N GLY A 251 -18.00 -8.10 -7.47
CA GLY A 251 -16.97 -8.36 -6.47
C GLY A 251 -17.57 -8.72 -5.11
N LYS A 252 -16.74 -9.28 -4.25
CA LYS A 252 -17.08 -9.53 -2.85
C LYS A 252 -17.14 -8.19 -2.09
N GLY A 253 -18.21 -8.04 -1.30
CA GLY A 253 -18.43 -6.91 -0.41
C GLY A 253 -17.47 -6.86 0.77
#